data_AF-A0A310SUY2-F1
#
_entry.id   AF-A0A310SUY2-F1
#
_cell.length_a   1.000
_cell.length_b   1.000
_cell.length_c   1.000
_cell.angle_alpha   90.00
_cell.angle_beta   90.00
_cell.angle_gamma   90.00
#
_symmetry.space_group_name_H-M   'P 1'
#
loop_
_entity.id
_entity.type
_entity.pdbx_description
1 polymer ?
#
loop_
_entity_poly.entity_id
_entity_poly.type
_entity_poly.pdbx_seq_one_letter_code
_entity_poly.pdbx_strand_id
1 'polypeptide(L)'
;MFHGRIETWLSFKDAYRTLIHERSELSKTEKFQYLQCAITGTAKEALEGFTPPEDNYDAAWESLTKMYDDKRVLILRHASLLCNIGPINGSSEELRGLANQVRAQLKSLEALGRTSKDMLNDIVFSMMISNLDKETRKGWDLNITGTEPPTIEELMRFITKAAKDRDMNEIVPAWGPERETDQREAQHSGTIRRSSQERKDMNSLFRD
;
A
#
# COMPACT_ATOMS: atom_id res chain seq x y z
N MET A 1 -23.06 -3.75 10.71
CA MET A 1 -22.82 -3.42 9.29
C MET A 1 -21.33 -3.28 9.05
N PHE A 2 -20.87 -3.57 7.84
CA PHE A 2 -19.48 -3.48 7.42
C PHE A 2 -19.27 -2.29 6.49
N HIS A 3 -18.30 -1.43 6.83
CA HIS A 3 -18.01 -0.20 6.09
C HIS A 3 -16.78 -0.31 5.16
N GLY A 4 -16.19 -1.51 5.01
CA GLY A 4 -14.95 -1.70 4.26
C GLY A 4 -13.66 -1.46 5.05
N ARG A 5 -13.73 -1.33 6.39
CA ARG A 5 -12.54 -1.25 7.24
C ARG A 5 -12.00 -2.64 7.50
N ILE A 6 -10.81 -2.93 6.99
CA ILE A 6 -10.17 -4.24 7.11
C ILE A 6 -10.06 -4.72 8.57
N GLU A 7 -9.77 -3.84 9.54
CA GLU A 7 -9.69 -4.24 10.95
C GLU A 7 -11.00 -4.76 11.56
N THR A 8 -12.15 -4.50 10.93
CA THR A 8 -13.46 -5.03 11.37
C THR A 8 -13.98 -6.18 10.51
N TRP A 9 -13.21 -6.59 9.49
CA TRP A 9 -13.60 -7.64 8.55
C TRP A 9 -13.83 -8.97 9.25
N LEU A 10 -12.90 -9.42 10.11
CA LEU A 10 -13.00 -10.73 10.75
C LEU A 10 -14.29 -10.87 11.57
N SER A 11 -14.57 -9.87 12.42
CA SER A 11 -15.81 -9.84 13.22
C SER A 11 -17.06 -9.81 12.36
N PHE A 12 -17.04 -9.08 11.24
CA PHE A 12 -18.16 -9.06 10.31
C PHE A 12 -18.34 -10.41 9.62
N LYS A 13 -17.26 -10.98 9.08
CA LYS A 13 -17.26 -12.23 8.33
C LYS A 13 -17.80 -13.36 9.20
N ASP A 14 -17.30 -13.49 10.44
CA ASP A 14 -17.75 -14.55 11.35
C ASP A 14 -19.22 -14.40 11.74
N ALA A 15 -19.65 -13.17 12.05
CA ALA A 15 -21.04 -12.90 12.39
C ALA A 15 -21.97 -13.17 11.20
N TYR A 16 -21.64 -12.65 10.02
CA TYR A 16 -22.45 -12.82 8.82
C TYR A 16 -22.47 -14.30 8.37
N ARG A 17 -21.32 -14.99 8.48
CA ARG A 17 -21.22 -16.40 8.12
C ARG A 17 -22.18 -17.26 8.95
N THR A 18 -22.12 -17.09 10.26
CA THR A 18 -22.94 -17.84 11.23
C THR A 18 -24.43 -17.49 11.13
N LEU A 19 -24.75 -16.21 10.95
CA LEU A 19 -26.15 -15.75 10.98
C LEU A 19 -26.89 -15.92 9.66
N ILE A 20 -26.19 -15.93 8.52
CA ILE A 20 -26.80 -15.85 7.18
C ILE A 20 -26.18 -16.85 6.20
N HIS A 21 -24.86 -16.84 6.01
CA HIS A 21 -24.20 -17.63 4.95
C HIS A 21 -24.42 -19.14 5.11
N GLU A 22 -24.26 -19.66 6.32
CA GLU A 22 -24.36 -21.10 6.64
C GLU A 22 -25.81 -21.61 6.76
N ARG A 23 -26.80 -20.71 6.78
CA ARG A 23 -28.21 -21.11 6.90
C ARG A 23 -28.72 -21.72 5.60
N SER A 24 -29.12 -22.99 5.65
CA SER A 24 -29.70 -23.72 4.51
C SER A 24 -31.12 -23.28 4.17
N GLU A 25 -31.83 -22.67 5.11
CA GLU A 25 -33.23 -22.25 4.92
C GLU A 25 -33.37 -21.00 4.05
N LEU A 26 -32.29 -20.24 3.86
CA LEU A 26 -32.28 -19.01 3.06
C LEU A 26 -31.81 -19.29 1.64
N SER A 27 -32.58 -18.81 0.66
CA SER A 27 -32.19 -18.79 -0.75
C SER A 27 -30.99 -17.87 -1.00
N LYS A 28 -30.28 -18.06 -2.12
CA LYS A 28 -29.17 -17.18 -2.51
C LYS A 28 -29.62 -15.72 -2.68
N THR A 29 -30.83 -15.51 -3.22
CA THR A 29 -31.43 -14.19 -3.36
C THR A 29 -31.65 -13.52 -2.00
N GLU A 30 -32.20 -14.22 -1.02
CA GLU A 30 -32.37 -13.69 0.34
C GLU A 30 -31.02 -13.38 0.99
N LYS A 31 -30.04 -14.29 0.88
CA LYS A 31 -28.69 -14.06 1.39
C LYS A 31 -28.06 -12.82 0.76
N PHE A 32 -28.20 -12.64 -0.55
CA PHE A 32 -27.68 -11.46 -1.24
C PHE A 32 -28.35 -10.16 -0.77
N GLN A 33 -29.66 -10.15 -0.58
CA GLN A 33 -30.37 -8.98 -0.01
C GLN A 33 -29.87 -8.66 1.41
N TYR A 34 -29.69 -9.68 2.26
CA TYR A 34 -29.07 -9.48 3.57
C TYR A 34 -27.65 -8.95 3.47
N LEU A 35 -26.85 -9.42 2.50
CA LEU A 35 -25.50 -8.94 2.27
C LEU A 35 -25.51 -7.45 1.91
N GLN A 36 -26.36 -7.04 0.97
CA GLN A 36 -26.51 -5.64 0.55
C GLN A 36 -26.93 -4.72 1.70
N CYS A 37 -27.79 -5.19 2.60
CA CYS A 37 -28.18 -4.46 3.81
C CYS A 37 -27.08 -4.44 4.88
N ALA A 38 -26.22 -5.45 4.91
CA ALA A 38 -25.18 -5.58 5.93
C ALA A 38 -23.89 -4.82 5.58
N ILE A 39 -23.69 -4.44 4.31
CA ILE A 39 -22.53 -3.68 3.82
C ILE A 39 -22.89 -2.23 3.48
N THR A 40 -21.93 -1.34 3.63
CA THR A 40 -22.07 0.10 3.41
C THR A 40 -20.72 0.71 2.99
N GLY A 41 -20.74 1.94 2.48
CA GLY A 41 -19.50 2.65 2.07
C GLY A 41 -18.75 1.91 0.97
N THR A 42 -17.41 1.87 1.06
CA THR A 42 -16.54 1.28 0.04
C THR A 42 -16.78 -0.21 -0.20
N ALA A 43 -17.23 -0.94 0.84
CA ALA A 43 -17.60 -2.35 0.68
C ALA A 43 -18.86 -2.53 -0.19
N LYS A 44 -19.77 -1.54 -0.20
CA LYS A 44 -20.97 -1.57 -1.04
C LYS A 44 -20.64 -1.27 -2.50
N GLU A 45 -19.75 -0.32 -2.75
CA GLU A 45 -19.24 0.01 -4.09
C GLU A 45 -18.64 -1.25 -4.77
N ALA A 46 -17.93 -2.08 -4.00
CA ALA A 46 -17.40 -3.36 -4.48
C ALA A 46 -18.47 -4.36 -4.95
N LEU A 47 -19.74 -4.20 -4.52
CA LEU A 47 -20.84 -5.08 -4.90
C LEU A 47 -21.80 -4.51 -5.94
N GLU A 48 -21.61 -3.27 -6.42
CA GLU A 48 -22.54 -2.62 -7.35
C GLU A 48 -22.68 -3.34 -8.70
N GLY A 49 -21.67 -4.12 -9.12
CA GLY A 49 -21.68 -4.87 -10.38
C GLY A 49 -22.42 -6.22 -10.36
N PHE A 50 -22.86 -6.70 -9.20
CA PHE A 50 -23.44 -8.05 -9.07
C PHE A 50 -24.97 -8.02 -9.19
N THR A 51 -25.49 -8.01 -10.42
CA THR A 51 -26.94 -8.10 -10.72
C THR A 51 -27.16 -9.01 -11.93
N PRO A 52 -28.13 -9.97 -11.91
CA PRO A 52 -29.12 -10.22 -10.86
C PRO A 52 -28.59 -11.01 -9.64
N PRO A 53 -29.26 -10.94 -8.46
CA PRO A 53 -28.81 -11.53 -7.19
C PRO A 53 -28.64 -13.06 -7.16
N GLU A 54 -29.52 -13.78 -7.84
CA GLU A 54 -29.68 -15.23 -7.69
C GLU A 54 -28.47 -16.01 -8.23
N ASP A 55 -27.91 -15.53 -9.34
CA ASP A 55 -26.74 -16.12 -10.00
C ASP A 55 -25.42 -15.65 -9.41
N ASN A 56 -25.43 -14.56 -8.62
CA ASN A 56 -24.23 -13.80 -8.28
C ASN A 56 -23.90 -13.76 -6.78
N TYR A 57 -24.72 -14.35 -5.89
CA TYR A 57 -24.43 -14.32 -4.45
C TYR A 57 -23.05 -14.88 -4.11
N ASP A 58 -22.72 -16.07 -4.62
CA ASP A 58 -21.44 -16.73 -4.31
C ASP A 58 -20.27 -15.90 -4.84
N ALA A 59 -20.40 -15.35 -6.05
CA ALA A 59 -19.40 -14.49 -6.66
C ALA A 59 -19.21 -13.17 -5.88
N ALA A 60 -20.30 -12.58 -5.37
CA ALA A 60 -20.24 -11.38 -4.55
C ALA A 60 -19.57 -11.64 -3.19
N TRP A 61 -19.91 -12.75 -2.54
CA TRP A 61 -19.29 -13.17 -1.28
C TRP A 61 -17.80 -13.50 -1.46
N GLU A 62 -17.45 -14.18 -2.55
CA GLU A 62 -16.07 -14.48 -2.93
C GLU A 62 -15.30 -13.20 -3.21
N SER A 63 -15.88 -12.24 -3.93
CA SER A 63 -15.26 -10.94 -4.22
C SER A 63 -14.90 -10.18 -2.94
N LEU A 64 -15.84 -10.08 -1.99
CA LEU A 64 -15.57 -9.47 -0.68
C LEU A 64 -14.46 -10.21 0.07
N THR A 65 -14.52 -11.55 0.09
CA THR A 65 -13.51 -12.36 0.75
C THR A 65 -12.14 -12.13 0.12
N LYS A 66 -12.04 -12.13 -1.21
CA LYS A 66 -10.79 -11.86 -1.94
C LYS A 66 -10.23 -10.47 -1.64
N MET A 67 -11.09 -9.47 -1.45
CA MET A 67 -10.67 -8.10 -1.17
C MET A 67 -10.20 -7.88 0.27
N TYR A 68 -10.85 -8.50 1.25
CA TYR A 68 -10.67 -8.16 2.66
C TYR A 68 -10.04 -9.27 3.51
N ASP A 69 -9.97 -10.51 3.00
CA ASP A 69 -9.50 -11.69 3.73
C ASP A 69 -8.02 -12.02 3.47
N ASP A 70 -7.20 -10.99 3.19
CA ASP A 70 -5.74 -11.16 3.16
C ASP A 70 -5.21 -11.22 4.60
N LYS A 71 -4.85 -12.43 5.03
CA LYS A 71 -4.35 -12.72 6.38
C LYS A 71 -3.14 -11.84 6.75
N ARG A 72 -2.18 -11.64 5.84
CA ARG A 72 -0.99 -10.81 6.10
C ARG A 72 -1.40 -9.36 6.31
N VAL A 73 -2.26 -8.83 5.46
CA VAL A 73 -2.73 -7.43 5.60
C VAL A 73 -3.53 -7.26 6.89
N LEU A 74 -4.39 -8.21 7.24
CA LEU A 74 -5.16 -8.20 8.50
C LEU A 74 -4.23 -8.18 9.73
N ILE A 75 -3.26 -9.08 9.78
CA ILE A 75 -2.30 -9.17 10.88
C ILE A 75 -1.49 -7.88 11.01
N LEU A 76 -0.89 -7.42 9.91
CA LEU A 76 -0.07 -6.21 9.91
C LEU A 76 -0.89 -4.96 10.21
N ARG A 77 -2.17 -4.93 9.82
CA ARG A 77 -3.10 -3.85 10.18
C ARG A 77 -3.29 -3.79 11.70
N HIS A 78 -3.63 -4.90 12.34
CA HIS A 78 -3.81 -4.94 13.80
C HIS A 78 -2.51 -4.62 14.56
N ALA A 79 -1.37 -5.12 14.09
CA ALA A 79 -0.06 -4.77 14.65
C ALA A 79 0.26 -3.27 14.50
N SER A 80 -0.04 -2.67 13.35
CA SER A 80 0.14 -1.22 13.14
C SER A 80 -0.77 -0.38 14.04
N LEU A 81 -2.00 -0.85 14.30
CA LEU A 81 -2.93 -0.16 15.20
C LEU A 81 -2.42 -0.15 16.64
N LEU A 82 -1.76 -1.22 17.10
CA LEU A 82 -1.08 -1.26 18.39
C LEU A 82 0.10 -0.27 18.46
N CYS A 83 0.88 -0.16 17.38
CA CYS A 83 2.01 0.78 17.33
C CYS A 83 1.58 2.25 17.32
N ASN A 84 0.38 2.54 16.80
CA ASN A 84 -0.14 3.89 16.64
C ASN A 84 -1.07 4.34 17.79
N ILE A 85 -1.11 3.61 18.91
CA ILE A 85 -1.83 4.06 20.10
C ILE A 85 -1.07 5.23 20.73
N GLY A 86 -1.71 6.40 20.74
CA GLY A 86 -1.15 7.62 21.30
C GLY A 86 -1.22 7.70 22.83
N PRO A 87 -0.47 8.63 23.45
CA PRO A 87 -0.57 8.88 24.88
C PRO A 87 -1.97 9.42 25.25
N ILE A 88 -2.44 9.08 26.45
CA ILE A 88 -3.72 9.54 27.00
C ILE A 88 -3.50 10.53 28.15
N ASN A 89 -4.51 11.35 28.45
CA ASN A 89 -4.41 12.39 29.49
C ASN A 89 -4.84 11.89 30.90
N GLY A 90 -5.28 10.64 31.01
CA GLY A 90 -5.44 9.92 32.29
C GLY A 90 -6.85 9.93 32.89
N SER A 91 -7.87 10.40 32.16
CA SER A 91 -9.25 10.26 32.64
C SER A 91 -9.68 8.78 32.72
N SER A 92 -10.64 8.46 33.60
CA SER A 92 -11.17 7.10 33.72
C SER A 92 -11.81 6.57 32.43
N GLU A 93 -12.30 7.46 31.57
CA GLU A 93 -12.82 7.09 30.25
C GLU A 93 -11.69 6.75 29.27
N GLU A 94 -10.66 7.59 29.18
CA GLU A 94 -9.51 7.32 28.32
C GLU A 94 -8.75 6.05 28.74
N LEU A 95 -8.61 5.79 30.05
CA LEU A 95 -7.99 4.56 30.56
C LEU A 95 -8.77 3.31 30.14
N ARG A 96 -10.11 3.35 30.23
CA ARG A 96 -10.97 2.27 29.73
C ARG A 96 -10.87 2.13 28.21
N GLY A 97 -10.83 3.25 27.50
CA GLY A 97 -10.63 3.28 26.04
C GLY A 97 -9.34 2.61 25.62
N LEU A 98 -8.21 2.96 26.24
CA LEU A 98 -6.90 2.37 26.01
C LEU A 98 -6.91 0.86 26.25
N ALA A 99 -7.42 0.42 27.41
CA ALA A 99 -7.51 -1.00 27.74
C ALA A 99 -8.37 -1.78 26.74
N ASN A 100 -9.48 -1.19 26.28
CA ASN A 100 -10.35 -1.80 25.28
C ASN A 100 -9.69 -1.86 23.90
N GLN A 101 -9.00 -0.80 23.48
CA GLN A 101 -8.32 -0.75 22.18
C GLN A 101 -7.21 -1.81 22.09
N VAL A 102 -6.34 -1.87 23.11
CA VAL A 102 -5.26 -2.87 23.19
C VAL A 102 -5.84 -4.28 23.20
N ARG A 103 -6.82 -4.55 24.06
CA ARG A 103 -7.46 -5.87 24.15
C ARG A 103 -8.13 -6.29 22.84
N ALA A 104 -8.76 -5.36 22.14
CA ALA A 104 -9.38 -5.64 20.85
C ALA A 104 -8.34 -6.08 19.80
N GLN A 105 -7.23 -5.35 19.67
CA GLN A 105 -6.20 -5.72 18.69
C GLN A 105 -5.53 -7.06 19.04
N LEU A 106 -5.23 -7.31 20.32
CA LEU A 106 -4.65 -8.57 20.77
C LEU A 106 -5.58 -9.75 20.47
N LYS A 107 -6.87 -9.63 20.82
CA LYS A 107 -7.86 -10.68 20.51
C LYS A 107 -8.01 -10.93 19.02
N SER A 108 -7.96 -9.90 18.18
CA SER A 108 -7.98 -10.08 16.73
C SER A 108 -6.75 -10.83 16.23
N LEU A 109 -5.56 -10.54 16.76
CA LEU A 109 -4.34 -11.27 16.41
C LEU A 109 -4.39 -12.72 16.88
N GLU A 110 -4.92 -13.00 18.07
CA GLU A 110 -5.17 -14.37 18.56
C GLU A 110 -6.13 -15.13 17.64
N ALA A 111 -7.23 -14.49 17.22
CA ALA A 111 -8.21 -15.07 16.30
C ALA A 111 -7.62 -15.34 14.90
N LEU A 112 -6.60 -14.58 14.49
CA LEU A 112 -5.81 -14.81 13.28
C LEU A 112 -4.71 -15.87 13.46
N GLY A 113 -4.68 -16.54 14.61
CA GLY A 113 -3.78 -17.65 14.91
C GLY A 113 -2.36 -17.23 15.30
N ARG A 114 -2.17 -16.00 15.78
CA ARG A 114 -0.84 -15.50 16.18
C ARG A 114 -0.54 -15.85 17.63
N THR A 115 0.63 -16.46 17.86
CA THR A 115 1.19 -16.66 19.19
C THR A 115 1.85 -15.38 19.71
N SER A 116 2.20 -15.31 21.00
CA SER A 116 2.92 -14.15 21.55
C SER A 116 4.24 -13.86 20.82
N LYS A 117 4.94 -14.92 20.37
CA LYS A 117 6.17 -14.79 19.58
C LYS A 117 5.91 -14.17 18.22
N ASP A 118 4.84 -14.61 17.56
CA ASP A 118 4.42 -14.09 16.27
C ASP A 118 4.00 -12.63 16.36
N MET A 119 3.24 -12.27 17.39
CA MET A 119 2.81 -10.89 17.63
C MET A 119 4.00 -9.96 17.85
N LEU A 120 5.04 -10.40 18.58
CA LEU A 120 6.27 -9.62 18.73
C LEU A 120 6.93 -9.37 17.38
N ASN A 121 7.01 -10.40 16.51
CA ASN A 121 7.50 -10.24 15.15
C ASN A 121 6.68 -9.19 14.37
N ASP A 122 5.35 -9.29 14.41
CA ASP A 122 4.46 -8.42 13.63
C ASP A 122 4.52 -6.95 14.09
N ILE A 123 4.61 -6.72 15.40
CA ILE A 123 4.71 -5.39 16.00
C ILE A 123 6.05 -4.76 15.61
N VAL A 124 7.16 -5.46 15.83
CA VAL A 124 8.50 -4.93 15.48
C VAL A 124 8.60 -4.71 13.97
N PHE A 125 8.10 -5.63 13.16
CA PHE A 125 8.03 -5.47 11.71
C PHE A 125 7.23 -4.21 11.32
N SER A 126 6.06 -4.00 11.92
CA SER A 126 5.22 -2.82 11.64
C SER A 126 5.92 -1.51 12.03
N MET A 127 6.66 -1.50 13.14
CA MET A 127 7.50 -0.37 13.52
C MET A 127 8.64 -0.13 12.53
N MET A 128 9.31 -1.17 12.05
CA MET A 128 10.39 -1.01 11.07
C MET A 128 9.86 -0.46 9.75
N ILE A 129 8.76 -1.02 9.22
CA ILE A 129 8.14 -0.55 7.98
C ILE A 129 7.72 0.92 8.09
N SER A 130 7.18 1.36 9.23
CA SER A 130 6.75 2.75 9.41
C SER A 130 7.91 3.75 9.31
N ASN A 131 9.14 3.32 9.60
CA ASN A 131 10.36 4.12 9.50
C ASN A 131 11.01 4.12 8.11
N LEU A 132 10.56 3.27 7.18
CA LEU A 132 11.10 3.24 5.81
C LEU A 132 10.51 4.38 4.95
N ASP A 133 11.36 4.93 4.08
CA ASP A 133 10.94 5.87 3.05
C ASP A 133 10.03 5.20 2.00
N LYS A 134 9.30 6.03 1.24
CA LYS A 134 8.28 5.56 0.29
C LYS A 134 8.85 4.64 -0.80
N GLU A 135 10.07 4.92 -1.27
CA GLU A 135 10.70 4.14 -2.34
C GLU A 135 11.09 2.76 -1.81
N THR A 136 11.77 2.71 -0.66
CA THR A 136 12.17 1.44 -0.02
C THR A 136 10.94 0.59 0.32
N ARG A 137 9.87 1.20 0.85
CA ARG A 137 8.63 0.48 1.16
C ARG A 137 7.97 -0.08 -0.09
N LYS A 138 7.91 0.68 -1.18
CA LYS A 138 7.39 0.19 -2.47
C LYS A 138 8.23 -0.98 -3.00
N GLY A 139 9.55 -0.88 -2.91
CA GLY A 139 10.46 -1.98 -3.28
C GLY A 139 10.20 -3.24 -2.44
N TRP A 140 9.93 -3.08 -1.15
CA TRP A 140 9.56 -4.18 -0.27
C TRP A 140 8.22 -4.83 -0.66
N ASP A 141 7.18 -4.01 -0.87
CA ASP A 141 5.84 -4.50 -1.23
C ASP A 141 5.84 -5.30 -2.55
N LEU A 142 6.73 -4.96 -3.49
CA LEU A 142 6.91 -5.69 -4.74
C LEU A 142 7.73 -6.98 -4.58
N ASN A 143 8.56 -7.07 -3.54
CA ASN A 143 9.44 -8.21 -3.29
C ASN A 143 8.75 -9.32 -2.48
N ILE A 144 7.71 -8.98 -1.71
CA ILE A 144 6.97 -9.96 -0.92
C ILE A 144 5.87 -10.64 -1.75
N THR A 145 5.70 -11.93 -1.55
CA THR A 145 4.62 -12.72 -2.15
C THR A 145 3.92 -13.56 -1.09
N GLY A 146 2.62 -13.78 -1.26
CA GLY A 146 1.83 -14.63 -0.36
C GLY A 146 1.10 -13.87 0.76
N THR A 147 0.46 -14.65 1.62
CA THR A 147 -0.52 -14.18 2.62
C THR A 147 -0.06 -14.34 4.06
N GLU A 148 1.17 -14.79 4.30
CA GLU A 148 1.74 -14.87 5.65
C GLU A 148 2.58 -13.62 5.95
N PRO A 149 2.58 -13.11 7.20
CA PRO A 149 3.44 -12.01 7.58
C PRO A 149 4.92 -12.38 7.43
N PRO A 150 5.73 -11.51 6.83
CA PRO A 150 7.17 -11.70 6.75
C PRO A 150 7.83 -11.61 8.13
N THR A 151 9.02 -12.18 8.22
CA THR A 151 9.86 -12.12 9.41
C THR A 151 10.67 -10.83 9.46
N ILE A 152 11.05 -10.43 10.68
CA ILE A 152 12.03 -9.34 10.89
C ILE A 152 13.34 -9.62 10.12
N GLU A 153 13.79 -10.88 10.10
CA GLU A 153 15.03 -11.30 9.42
C GLU A 153 14.98 -11.03 7.91
N GLU A 154 13.84 -11.32 7.27
CA GLU A 154 13.63 -11.06 5.85
C GLU A 154 13.64 -9.56 5.55
N LEU A 155 12.99 -8.76 6.40
CA LEU A 155 12.99 -7.31 6.26
C LEU A 155 14.40 -6.73 6.44
N MET A 156 15.14 -7.17 7.46
CA MET A 156 16.52 -6.75 7.69
C MET A 156 17.44 -7.10 6.52
N ARG A 157 17.28 -8.30 5.95
CA ARG A 157 18.04 -8.72 4.77
C ARG A 157 17.73 -7.82 3.58
N PHE A 158 16.46 -7.49 3.36
CA PHE A 158 16.06 -6.59 2.28
C PHE A 158 16.59 -5.17 2.47
N ILE A 159 16.46 -4.58 3.67
CA ILE A 159 16.96 -3.24 3.96
C ILE A 159 18.48 -3.18 3.73
N THR A 160 19.20 -4.20 4.21
CA THR A 160 20.66 -4.29 4.02
C THR A 160 21.04 -4.40 2.54
N LYS A 161 20.26 -5.15 1.75
CA LYS A 161 20.47 -5.25 0.30
C LYS A 161 20.19 -3.91 -0.38
N ALA A 162 19.07 -3.25 -0.06
CA ALA A 162 18.70 -1.96 -0.63
C ALA A 162 19.75 -0.87 -0.33
N ALA A 163 20.36 -0.89 0.87
CA ALA A 163 21.47 -0.01 1.21
C ALA A 163 22.69 -0.25 0.30
N LYS A 164 23.12 -1.52 0.14
CA LYS A 164 24.24 -1.88 -0.75
C LYS A 164 24.00 -1.50 -2.21
N ASP A 165 22.77 -1.69 -2.70
CA ASP A 165 22.40 -1.34 -4.07
C ASP A 165 22.48 0.19 -4.28
N ARG A 166 22.10 0.99 -3.28
CA ARG A 166 22.26 2.45 -3.29
C ARG A 166 23.73 2.86 -3.27
N ASP A 167 24.53 2.29 -2.37
CA ASP A 167 25.99 2.54 -2.30
C ASP A 167 26.67 2.23 -3.66
N MET A 168 26.28 1.13 -4.30
CA MET A 168 26.82 0.74 -5.62
C MET A 168 26.46 1.76 -6.71
N ASN A 169 25.23 2.27 -6.71
CA ASN A 169 24.78 3.27 -7.68
C ASN A 169 25.47 4.64 -7.49
N GLU A 170 25.95 4.94 -6.28
CA GLU A 170 26.79 6.12 -6.02
C GLU A 170 28.22 5.95 -6.54
N ILE A 171 28.79 4.74 -6.42
CA ILE A 171 30.15 4.42 -6.86
C ILE A 171 30.23 4.27 -8.39
N VAL A 172 29.23 3.64 -8.99
CA VAL A 172 29.13 3.42 -10.45
C VAL A 172 27.96 4.25 -10.97
N PRO A 173 28.17 5.55 -11.27
CA PRO A 173 27.13 6.33 -11.93
C PRO A 173 26.74 5.62 -13.22
N ALA A 174 25.43 5.48 -13.44
CA ALA A 174 24.82 4.69 -14.51
C ALA A 174 25.61 4.79 -15.82
N TRP A 175 26.23 3.70 -16.24
CA TRP A 175 26.83 3.62 -17.57
C TRP A 175 25.72 3.69 -18.62
N GLY A 176 25.51 4.88 -19.15
CA GLY A 176 24.80 5.20 -20.38
C GLY A 176 25.60 6.27 -21.12
N PRO A 177 25.65 6.24 -22.46
CA PRO A 177 26.55 7.09 -23.22
C PRO A 177 26.27 8.55 -22.87
N GLU A 178 27.29 9.21 -22.36
CA GLU A 178 27.33 10.65 -22.21
C GLU A 178 26.90 11.22 -23.55
N ARG A 179 25.71 11.85 -23.60
CA ARG A 179 25.27 12.51 -24.82
C ARG A 179 26.28 13.63 -25.03
N GLU A 180 27.22 13.40 -25.94
CA GLU A 180 27.97 14.44 -26.65
C GLU A 180 26.96 15.30 -27.44
N THR A 181 26.13 16.05 -26.74
CA THR A 181 25.27 17.07 -27.31
C THR A 181 25.45 18.32 -26.48
N ASP A 182 26.69 18.86 -26.49
CA ASP A 182 26.91 20.27 -26.15
C ASP A 182 28.21 20.90 -26.67
N GLN A 183 28.93 20.26 -27.60
CA GLN A 183 30.10 20.89 -28.25
C GLN A 183 29.90 21.22 -29.74
N ARG A 184 28.80 20.78 -30.38
CA ARG A 184 28.55 21.08 -31.81
C ARG A 184 27.72 22.34 -32.07
N GLU A 185 26.96 22.85 -31.11
CA GLU A 185 26.19 24.09 -31.31
C GLU A 185 27.02 25.38 -31.14
N ALA A 186 28.12 25.34 -30.39
CA ALA A 186 29.02 26.49 -30.27
C ALA A 186 29.86 26.75 -31.54
N GLN A 187 30.13 25.71 -32.35
CA GLN A 187 30.91 25.87 -33.59
C GLN A 187 30.05 26.31 -34.79
N HIS A 188 28.75 25.96 -34.83
CA HIS A 188 27.85 26.41 -35.89
C HIS A 188 27.32 27.84 -35.67
N SER A 189 27.14 28.27 -34.42
CA SER A 189 26.68 29.65 -34.11
C SER A 189 27.78 30.71 -34.35
N GLY A 190 29.06 30.33 -34.25
CA GLY A 190 30.20 31.22 -34.54
C GLY A 190 30.42 31.50 -36.04
N THR A 191 30.00 30.58 -36.92
CA THR A 191 30.22 30.72 -38.38
C THR A 191 29.19 31.66 -39.02
N ILE A 192 27.95 31.67 -38.53
CA ILE A 192 26.89 32.56 -39.04
C ILE A 192 27.17 34.03 -38.65
N ARG A 193 27.78 34.28 -37.48
CA ARG A 193 28.08 35.64 -37.01
C ARG A 193 29.24 36.30 -37.75
N ARG A 194 30.25 35.53 -38.21
CA ARG A 194 31.37 36.06 -39.04
C ARG A 194 30.91 36.48 -40.45
N SER A 195 30.08 35.67 -41.10
CA SER A 195 29.57 35.99 -42.45
C SER A 195 28.65 37.22 -42.51
N SER A 196 28.01 37.58 -41.39
CA SER A 196 27.15 38.77 -41.29
C SER A 196 27.93 40.08 -41.05
N GLN A 197 29.14 40.00 -40.49
CA GLN A 197 30.00 41.15 -40.24
C GLN A 197 30.80 41.54 -41.49
N GLU A 198 31.33 40.56 -42.23
CA GLU A 198 32.06 40.80 -43.50
C GLU A 198 31.14 41.39 -44.59
N ARG A 199 29.84 41.07 -44.60
CA ARG A 199 28.86 41.70 -45.50
C ARG A 199 28.50 43.15 -45.13
N LYS A 200 28.68 43.56 -43.87
CA LYS A 200 28.46 44.95 -43.44
C LYS A 200 29.66 45.83 -43.74
N ASP A 201 30.87 45.30 -43.60
CA ASP A 201 32.11 46.04 -43.83
C ASP A 201 32.42 46.23 -45.33
N MET A 202 31.97 45.32 -46.20
CA MET A 202 32.04 45.52 -47.67
C MET A 202 31.07 46.59 -48.20
N ASN A 203 29.97 46.88 -47.49
CA ASN A 203 28.96 47.84 -47.92
C ASN A 203 29.24 49.27 -47.43
N SER A 204 30.23 49.47 -46.54
CA SER A 204 30.68 50.79 -46.08
C SER A 204 31.87 51.34 -46.88
N LEU A 205 32.47 50.54 -47.76
CA LEU A 205 33.61 50.92 -48.63
C LEU A 205 33.19 51.45 -50.02
N PHE A 206 31.88 51.54 -50.31
CA PHE A 206 31.34 52.07 -51.58
C PHE A 206 30.33 53.21 -51.38
N ARG A 207 30.46 53.99 -50.30
CA ARG A 207 29.77 55.27 -50.16
C ARG A 207 30.78 56.36 -49.80
N ASP A 208 31.22 57.05 -50.85
CA ASP A 208 31.66 58.44 -50.81
C ASP A 208 30.59 59.34 -50.16
#